data_AF-A0A8T5IFD4-F1
#
_entry.id   AF-A0A8T5IFD4-F1
#
_cell.length_a   1.000
_cell.length_b   1.000
_cell.length_c   1.000
_cell.angle_alpha   90.00
_cell.angle_beta   90.00
_cell.angle_gamma   90.00
#
_symmetry.space_group_name_H-M   'P 1'
#
loop_
_entity.id
_entity.type
_entity.pdbx_description
1 polymer ?
#
loop_
_entity_poly.entity_id
_entity_poly.type
_entity_poly.pdbx_seq_one_letter_code
_entity_poly.pdbx_strand_id
1 'polypeptide(L)'
;MRRVALLICSLLVLTPWASLVAADKDIDGSLGDWDATTLMGTDSNEVSFFMDWNASHLSFAWNNTDWSNLTSGADLFIYLNTTENGAAMSKDWGFSHVLPFAADYAFILEDMNYFRLIQWNGTGWEDGEQDGINTYIANDGGKKSEITIPLTSLSSPDEFGVLSWAQYQDEGKVWTSFPSQNPAFQNAAETFTHYYQVNLSDATNPSDSPVYEDERTSVKVDNPLNLALVFHQHQPYYRNMLTGMYEMPWVRVHSMTEYVDSPGILAKYPETKI
;
A
#
# COMPACT_ATOMS: atom_id res chain seq x y z
N MET A 1 84.64 -11.96 -2.09
CA MET A 1 83.37 -11.21 -2.00
C MET A 1 82.24 -12.08 -2.55
N ARG A 2 81.51 -12.80 -1.69
CA ARG A 2 80.37 -13.65 -2.08
C ARG A 2 79.09 -12.82 -1.94
N ARG A 3 78.37 -12.61 -3.03
CA ARG A 3 77.08 -11.89 -3.03
C ARG A 3 75.96 -12.89 -2.72
N VAL A 4 75.28 -12.66 -1.61
CA VAL A 4 74.07 -13.39 -1.19
C VAL A 4 72.90 -12.76 -1.95
N ALA A 5 72.19 -13.55 -2.75
CA ALA A 5 70.92 -13.13 -3.34
C ALA A 5 69.81 -13.46 -2.33
N LEU A 6 69.16 -12.42 -1.79
CA LEU A 6 67.91 -12.58 -1.05
C LEU A 6 66.79 -12.85 -2.06
N LEU A 7 66.19 -14.03 -1.98
CA LEU A 7 64.94 -14.36 -2.65
C LEU A 7 63.79 -13.84 -1.76
N ILE A 8 63.15 -12.74 -2.15
CA ILE A 8 61.93 -12.25 -1.51
C ILE A 8 60.77 -13.01 -2.14
N CYS A 9 60.23 -14.00 -1.42
CA CYS A 9 58.95 -14.62 -1.75
C CYS A 9 57.82 -13.65 -1.41
N SER A 10 57.31 -12.94 -2.42
CA SER A 10 56.03 -12.25 -2.35
C SER A 10 54.89 -13.27 -2.35
N LEU A 11 54.36 -13.58 -1.16
CA LEU A 11 53.05 -14.20 -1.02
C LEU A 11 52.00 -13.17 -1.48
N LEU A 12 51.55 -13.29 -2.73
CA LEU A 12 50.30 -12.70 -3.16
C LEU A 12 49.17 -13.49 -2.52
N VAL A 13 48.60 -12.95 -1.45
CA VAL A 13 47.30 -13.40 -0.94
C VAL A 13 46.28 -13.02 -2.00
N LEU A 14 45.92 -13.99 -2.85
CA LEU A 14 44.70 -13.93 -3.65
C LEU A 14 43.54 -13.89 -2.66
N THR A 15 43.08 -12.70 -2.30
CA THR A 15 41.71 -12.54 -1.80
C THR A 15 40.80 -12.92 -2.95
N PRO A 16 40.03 -14.02 -2.88
CA PRO A 16 38.97 -14.21 -3.86
C PRO A 16 38.02 -13.04 -3.69
N TRP A 17 37.84 -12.24 -4.74
CA TRP A 17 36.61 -11.49 -4.92
C TRP A 17 35.49 -12.52 -5.10
N ALA A 18 35.05 -13.10 -3.99
CA ALA A 18 33.72 -13.66 -3.93
C ALA A 18 32.80 -12.44 -4.04
N SER A 19 32.13 -12.31 -5.19
CA SER A 19 30.91 -11.54 -5.25
C SER A 19 30.03 -12.04 -4.10
N LEU A 20 29.86 -11.22 -3.07
CA LEU A 20 28.89 -11.45 -2.02
C LEU A 20 27.53 -11.34 -2.69
N VAL A 21 27.02 -12.46 -3.20
CA VAL A 21 25.59 -12.56 -3.48
C VAL A 21 24.93 -12.44 -2.12
N ALA A 22 24.06 -11.43 -1.94
CA ALA A 22 23.26 -11.32 -0.73
C ALA A 22 22.52 -12.66 -0.53
N ALA A 23 22.68 -13.26 0.65
CA ALA A 23 22.04 -14.53 0.96
C ALA A 23 20.51 -14.35 1.00
N ASP A 24 19.76 -15.41 0.72
CA ASP A 24 18.32 -15.44 0.98
C ASP A 24 18.04 -15.20 2.47
N LYS A 25 16.91 -14.55 2.76
CA LYS A 25 16.39 -14.44 4.14
C LYS A 25 15.89 -15.78 4.62
N ASP A 26 16.14 -16.10 5.88
CA ASP A 26 15.62 -17.32 6.51
C ASP A 26 14.23 -17.04 7.07
N ILE A 27 13.20 -17.49 6.35
CA ILE A 27 11.80 -17.21 6.66
C ILE A 27 11.32 -18.14 7.79
N ASP A 28 11.56 -17.75 9.04
CA ASP A 28 11.42 -18.61 10.23
C ASP A 28 10.68 -17.96 11.42
N GLY A 29 10.24 -16.71 11.29
CA GLY A 29 9.60 -15.92 12.34
C GLY A 29 10.57 -15.19 13.27
N SER A 30 11.86 -15.21 12.96
CA SER A 30 12.91 -14.46 13.62
C SER A 30 13.16 -13.15 12.87
N LEU A 31 13.83 -12.21 13.54
CA LEU A 31 14.35 -11.00 12.89
C LEU A 31 15.88 -10.98 12.99
N GLY A 32 16.51 -12.15 13.14
CA GLY A 32 17.94 -12.28 13.44
C GLY A 32 18.85 -11.91 12.28
N ASP A 33 18.36 -12.07 11.05
CA ASP A 33 18.97 -11.72 9.76
C ASP A 33 18.43 -10.39 9.19
N TRP A 34 17.57 -9.69 9.93
CA TRP A 34 17.03 -8.36 9.61
C TRP A 34 17.75 -7.30 10.43
N ASP A 35 18.88 -6.82 9.92
CA ASP A 35 19.67 -5.80 10.61
C ASP A 35 19.16 -4.38 10.34
N ALA A 36 19.81 -3.38 10.96
CA ALA A 36 19.41 -1.98 10.86
C ALA A 36 19.45 -1.41 9.43
N THR A 37 20.20 -2.02 8.51
CA THR A 37 20.27 -1.61 7.10
C THR A 37 19.03 -2.04 6.31
N THR A 38 18.26 -3.00 6.84
CA THR A 38 17.00 -3.50 6.25
C THR A 38 15.76 -2.84 6.86
N LEU A 39 15.92 -2.07 7.95
CA LEU A 39 14.82 -1.42 8.65
C LEU A 39 14.36 -0.16 7.90
N MET A 40 13.16 -0.20 7.33
CA MET A 40 12.59 0.91 6.56
C MET A 40 11.94 1.97 7.46
N GLY A 41 11.46 1.56 8.63
CA GLY A 41 10.92 2.47 9.64
C GLY A 41 10.31 1.76 10.84
N THR A 42 10.17 2.51 11.93
CA THR A 42 9.37 2.13 13.11
C THR A 42 8.42 3.28 13.45
N ASP A 43 7.14 2.98 13.64
CA ASP A 43 6.13 3.99 13.95
C ASP A 43 5.95 4.19 15.47
N SER A 44 4.99 5.05 15.86
CA SER A 44 4.68 5.30 17.27
C SER A 44 3.95 4.16 17.98
N ASN A 45 3.44 3.17 17.24
CA ASN A 45 2.83 1.95 17.77
C ASN A 45 3.87 0.84 17.98
N GLU A 46 5.16 1.14 17.79
CA GLU A 46 6.27 0.19 17.86
C GLU A 46 6.19 -0.90 16.76
N VAL A 47 5.47 -0.64 15.68
CA VAL A 47 5.50 -1.47 14.48
C VAL A 47 6.74 -1.14 13.69
N SER A 48 7.42 -2.17 13.21
CA SER A 48 8.58 -2.02 12.33
C SER A 48 8.36 -2.73 11.01
N PHE A 49 8.66 -2.05 9.91
CA PHE A 49 8.67 -2.59 8.57
C PHE A 49 10.10 -2.71 8.05
N PHE A 50 10.43 -3.88 7.52
CA PHE A 50 11.74 -4.19 6.96
C PHE A 50 11.59 -4.61 5.51
N MET A 51 12.63 -4.33 4.73
CA MET A 51 12.74 -4.74 3.34
C MET A 51 14.19 -5.13 3.05
N ASP A 52 14.37 -6.16 2.23
CA ASP A 52 15.66 -6.54 1.67
C ASP A 52 15.46 -7.26 0.33
N TRP A 53 16.52 -7.41 -0.45
CA TRP A 53 16.45 -8.10 -1.73
C TRP A 53 17.76 -8.78 -2.09
N ASN A 54 17.68 -9.73 -3.01
CA ASN A 54 18.83 -10.29 -3.70
C ASN A 54 18.55 -10.44 -5.19
N ALA A 55 19.40 -11.17 -5.90
CA ALA A 55 19.30 -11.33 -7.35
C ALA A 55 18.02 -12.07 -7.82
N SER A 56 17.28 -12.68 -6.92
CA SER A 56 16.14 -13.56 -7.24
C SER A 56 14.86 -13.25 -6.46
N HIS A 57 14.96 -12.67 -5.27
CA HIS A 57 13.82 -12.44 -4.39
C HIS A 57 13.81 -11.02 -3.82
N LEU A 58 12.59 -10.53 -3.59
CA LEU A 58 12.29 -9.38 -2.75
C LEU A 58 11.66 -9.90 -1.45
N SER A 59 12.19 -9.45 -0.32
CA SER A 59 11.77 -9.92 1.00
C SER A 59 11.33 -8.76 1.88
N PHE A 60 10.33 -9.01 2.71
CA PHE A 60 9.79 -8.09 3.69
C PHE A 60 9.69 -8.75 5.06
N ALA A 61 9.84 -7.97 6.11
CA ALA A 61 9.43 -8.39 7.45
C ALA A 61 8.57 -7.33 8.13
N TRP A 62 7.71 -7.82 9.00
CA TRP A 62 6.82 -7.01 9.81
C TRP A 62 6.96 -7.43 11.27
N ASN A 63 7.13 -6.46 12.14
CA ASN A 63 7.17 -6.68 13.58
C ASN A 63 6.02 -5.99 14.29
N ASN A 64 5.60 -6.61 15.39
CA ASN A 64 4.61 -6.12 16.33
C ASN A 64 3.13 -6.24 15.90
N THR A 65 2.76 -7.30 15.18
CA THR A 65 1.34 -7.59 14.90
C THR A 65 1.05 -9.08 14.89
N ASP A 66 0.04 -9.48 15.68
CA ASP A 66 -0.55 -10.82 15.66
C ASP A 66 -1.79 -10.76 14.75
N TRP A 67 -1.64 -11.26 13.53
CA TRP A 67 -2.68 -11.17 12.50
C TRP A 67 -3.91 -12.01 12.85
N SER A 68 -3.72 -13.08 13.62
CA SER A 68 -4.81 -14.00 13.99
C SER A 68 -5.73 -13.49 15.09
N ASN A 69 -5.39 -12.36 15.74
CA ASN A 69 -6.11 -11.90 16.91
C ASN A 69 -7.49 -11.32 16.56
N LEU A 70 -8.57 -11.88 17.11
CA LEU A 70 -9.93 -11.42 16.79
C LEU A 70 -10.30 -10.01 17.32
N THR A 71 -9.44 -9.39 18.13
CA THR A 71 -9.70 -8.09 18.76
C THR A 71 -8.68 -7.03 18.36
N SER A 72 -7.43 -7.44 18.16
CA SER A 72 -6.32 -6.55 17.79
C SER A 72 -5.61 -7.01 16.52
N GLY A 73 -6.20 -7.96 15.79
CA GLY A 73 -5.72 -8.42 14.49
C GLY A 73 -5.90 -7.34 13.45
N ALA A 74 -5.22 -7.56 12.34
CA ALA A 74 -5.12 -6.60 11.28
C ALA A 74 -4.94 -7.32 9.96
N ASP A 75 -5.19 -6.58 8.89
CA ASP A 75 -4.79 -6.98 7.54
C ASP A 75 -3.55 -6.18 7.15
N LEU A 76 -2.60 -6.82 6.46
CA LEU A 76 -1.39 -6.20 5.91
C LEU A 76 -1.48 -6.10 4.39
N PHE A 77 -1.02 -4.96 3.87
CA PHE A 77 -0.97 -4.66 2.46
C PHE A 77 0.41 -4.12 2.11
N ILE A 78 1.05 -4.71 1.09
CA ILE A 78 2.31 -4.21 0.53
C ILE A 78 2.07 -4.03 -0.97
N TYR A 79 1.95 -2.79 -1.42
CA TYR A 79 1.74 -2.45 -2.83
C TYR A 79 3.07 -2.12 -3.50
N LEU A 80 3.19 -2.52 -4.75
CA LEU A 80 4.38 -2.36 -5.57
C LEU A 80 4.02 -1.71 -6.90
N ASN A 81 4.91 -0.84 -7.38
CA ASN A 81 4.94 -0.36 -8.75
C ASN A 81 6.23 -0.88 -9.40
N THR A 82 6.11 -1.92 -10.22
CA THR A 82 7.24 -2.55 -10.93
C THR A 82 7.23 -2.25 -12.42
N THR A 83 6.10 -1.76 -12.94
CA THR A 83 5.92 -1.36 -14.35
C THR A 83 5.19 -0.02 -14.47
N GLU A 84 5.06 0.50 -15.71
CA GLU A 84 4.32 1.74 -15.98
C GLU A 84 2.78 1.58 -15.93
N ASN A 85 2.26 0.34 -15.90
CA ASN A 85 0.83 0.05 -15.98
C ASN A 85 0.30 -0.41 -14.62
N GLY A 86 -0.47 0.41 -13.93
CA GLY A 86 -1.07 0.00 -12.66
C GLY A 86 -2.32 0.79 -12.28
N ALA A 87 -2.91 0.43 -11.15
CA ALA A 87 -4.05 1.10 -10.56
C ALA A 87 -3.61 2.21 -9.60
N ALA A 88 -4.31 3.34 -9.64
CA ALA A 88 -4.16 4.41 -8.66
C ALA A 88 -4.93 4.14 -7.35
N MET A 89 -5.68 3.03 -7.29
CA MET A 89 -6.54 2.65 -6.18
C MET A 89 -6.18 1.24 -5.69
N SER A 90 -6.14 1.05 -4.38
CA SER A 90 -6.00 -0.28 -3.78
C SER A 90 -7.20 -1.17 -4.11
N LYS A 91 -6.99 -2.48 -4.02
CA LYS A 91 -8.11 -3.44 -3.93
C LYS A 91 -9.01 -3.02 -2.76
N ASP A 92 -10.32 -3.08 -2.99
CA ASP A 92 -11.30 -2.84 -1.94
C ASP A 92 -11.23 -3.96 -0.90
N TRP A 93 -11.01 -3.58 0.35
CA TRP A 93 -10.98 -4.47 1.51
C TRP A 93 -11.54 -3.71 2.72
N GLY A 94 -12.85 -3.51 2.71
CA GLY A 94 -13.55 -2.58 3.60
C GLY A 94 -13.55 -1.15 3.05
N PHE A 95 -12.37 -0.65 2.66
CA PHE A 95 -12.21 0.56 1.84
C PHE A 95 -11.23 0.32 0.70
N SER A 96 -11.32 1.16 -0.33
CA SER A 96 -10.28 1.34 -1.35
C SER A 96 -9.55 2.66 -1.08
N HIS A 97 -8.23 2.60 -1.04
CA HIS A 97 -7.35 3.73 -0.73
C HIS A 97 -6.71 4.28 -2.00
N VAL A 98 -6.42 5.59 -2.01
CA VAL A 98 -5.66 6.22 -3.10
C VAL A 98 -4.18 5.91 -2.90
N LEU A 99 -3.52 5.41 -3.95
CA LEU A 99 -2.11 5.03 -3.94
C LEU A 99 -1.24 6.15 -4.50
N PRO A 100 0.02 6.30 -4.03
CA PRO A 100 0.95 7.33 -4.47
C PRO A 100 1.69 6.93 -5.76
N PHE A 101 1.31 5.82 -6.37
CA PHE A 101 1.84 5.35 -7.65
C PHE A 101 0.80 4.46 -8.33
N ALA A 102 1.04 4.16 -9.61
CA ALA A 102 0.19 3.23 -10.35
C ALA A 102 0.60 1.79 -9.99
N ALA A 103 0.03 1.21 -8.93
CA ALA A 103 0.45 -0.10 -8.45
C ALA A 103 0.00 -1.22 -9.39
N ASP A 104 0.89 -2.16 -9.66
CA ASP A 104 0.65 -3.30 -10.54
C ASP A 104 0.71 -4.63 -9.81
N TYR A 105 1.34 -4.68 -8.64
CA TYR A 105 1.32 -5.82 -7.74
C TYR A 105 1.00 -5.41 -6.31
N ALA A 106 0.43 -6.33 -5.55
CA ALA A 106 0.39 -6.20 -4.09
C ALA A 106 0.44 -7.56 -3.40
N PHE A 107 1.12 -7.63 -2.26
CA PHE A 107 0.94 -8.73 -1.32
C PHE A 107 -0.12 -8.32 -0.30
N ILE A 108 -1.17 -9.12 -0.19
CA ILE A 108 -2.25 -8.93 0.78
C ILE A 108 -2.27 -10.08 1.77
N LEU A 109 -2.46 -9.78 3.04
CA LEU A 109 -2.46 -10.73 4.13
C LEU A 109 -3.60 -10.39 5.07
N GLU A 110 -4.50 -11.35 5.27
CA GLU A 110 -5.55 -11.30 6.29
C GLU A 110 -5.06 -12.03 7.54
N ASP A 111 -4.61 -13.28 7.39
CA ASP A 111 -4.09 -14.08 8.47
C ASP A 111 -3.18 -15.21 7.94
N MET A 112 -2.78 -16.14 8.81
CA MET A 112 -1.96 -17.30 8.43
C MET A 112 -2.62 -18.23 7.40
N ASN A 113 -3.95 -18.16 7.23
CA ASN A 113 -4.73 -19.00 6.33
C ASN A 113 -4.98 -18.31 5.00
N TYR A 114 -4.93 -16.98 4.97
CA TYR A 114 -5.20 -16.20 3.77
C TYR A 114 -4.20 -15.07 3.54
N PHE A 115 -3.31 -15.30 2.57
CA PHE A 115 -2.51 -14.28 1.92
C PHE A 115 -2.44 -14.55 0.41
N ARG A 116 -2.24 -13.51 -0.39
CA ARG A 116 -2.10 -13.62 -1.85
C ARG A 116 -1.14 -12.56 -2.38
N LEU A 117 -0.34 -12.94 -3.38
CA LEU A 117 0.13 -11.96 -4.35
C LEU A 117 -1.01 -11.68 -5.33
N ILE A 118 -1.38 -10.42 -5.50
CA ILE A 118 -2.35 -9.98 -6.50
C ILE A 118 -1.66 -9.10 -7.54
N GLN A 119 -2.22 -9.08 -8.74
CA GLN A 119 -1.74 -8.25 -9.84
C GLN A 119 -2.89 -7.45 -10.48
N TRP A 120 -2.54 -6.32 -11.07
CA TRP A 120 -3.48 -5.51 -11.84
C TRP A 120 -3.52 -5.97 -13.29
N ASN A 121 -4.71 -6.31 -13.80
CA ASN A 121 -4.88 -6.78 -15.18
C ASN A 121 -5.28 -5.68 -16.19
N GLY A 122 -5.28 -4.42 -15.78
CA GLY A 122 -5.77 -3.28 -16.56
C GLY A 122 -7.21 -2.85 -16.25
N THR A 123 -8.00 -3.72 -15.60
CA THR A 123 -9.41 -3.44 -15.26
C THR A 123 -9.78 -3.78 -13.81
N GLY A 124 -9.05 -4.69 -13.18
CA GLY A 124 -9.28 -5.16 -11.82
C GLY A 124 -8.06 -5.84 -11.22
N TRP A 125 -8.10 -6.03 -9.90
CA TRP A 125 -7.14 -6.81 -9.14
C TRP A 125 -7.50 -8.29 -9.17
N GLU A 126 -6.58 -9.14 -9.62
CA GLU A 126 -6.71 -10.59 -9.71
C GLU A 126 -5.53 -11.30 -9.03
N ASP A 127 -5.62 -12.63 -8.86
CA ASP A 127 -4.52 -13.41 -8.31
C ASP A 127 -3.32 -13.37 -9.27
N GLY A 128 -2.14 -13.04 -8.74
CA GLY A 128 -0.86 -13.10 -9.45
C GLY A 128 -0.21 -14.48 -9.42
N GLU A 129 1.06 -14.56 -9.77
CA GLU A 129 1.85 -15.79 -9.64
C GLU A 129 2.12 -16.12 -8.16
N GLN A 130 1.65 -17.27 -7.70
CA GLN A 130 1.80 -17.69 -6.30
C GLN A 130 3.04 -18.58 -6.09
N ASP A 131 3.57 -19.18 -7.16
CA ASP A 131 4.66 -20.13 -7.05
C ASP A 131 5.95 -19.47 -6.53
N GLY A 132 6.60 -20.14 -5.58
CA GLY A 132 7.86 -19.68 -4.99
C GLY A 132 7.73 -18.62 -3.89
N ILE A 133 6.53 -18.12 -3.62
CA ILE A 133 6.29 -17.27 -2.43
C ILE A 133 6.50 -18.12 -1.18
N ASN A 134 7.29 -17.62 -0.23
CA ASN A 134 7.50 -18.25 1.06
C ASN A 134 7.24 -17.25 2.18
N THR A 135 6.55 -17.69 3.23
CA THR A 135 6.03 -16.82 4.28
C THR A 135 6.14 -17.49 5.64
N TYR A 136 6.48 -16.70 6.66
CA TYR A 136 6.17 -16.98 8.04
C TYR A 136 5.18 -15.92 8.51
N ILE A 137 3.96 -16.32 8.87
CA ILE A 137 2.91 -15.39 9.32
C ILE A 137 2.70 -15.56 10.82
N ALA A 138 2.87 -14.47 11.56
CA ALA A 138 2.67 -14.41 12.99
C ALA A 138 1.23 -14.77 13.38
N ASN A 139 1.09 -15.66 14.35
CA ASN A 139 -0.19 -16.08 14.93
C ASN A 139 -0.03 -16.38 16.42
N ASP A 140 -1.15 -16.60 17.11
CA ASP A 140 -1.20 -17.10 18.49
C ASP A 140 -0.31 -16.32 19.49
N GLY A 141 -0.32 -14.99 19.37
CA GLY A 141 0.49 -14.07 20.19
C GLY A 141 1.92 -13.86 19.70
N GLY A 142 2.37 -14.60 18.67
CA GLY A 142 3.52 -14.23 17.85
C GLY A 142 3.27 -12.90 17.13
N LYS A 143 4.34 -12.17 16.82
CA LYS A 143 4.22 -10.81 16.27
C LYS A 143 5.15 -10.48 15.11
N LYS A 144 5.92 -11.46 14.65
CA LYS A 144 6.95 -11.31 13.63
C LYS A 144 6.55 -12.12 12.42
N SER A 145 6.47 -11.44 11.28
CA SER A 145 6.15 -12.08 10.01
C SER A 145 7.19 -11.73 8.97
N GLU A 146 7.42 -12.66 8.07
CA GLU A 146 8.41 -12.56 7.00
C GLU A 146 7.78 -13.09 5.72
N ILE A 147 8.03 -12.40 4.63
CA ILE A 147 7.46 -12.67 3.32
C ILE A 147 8.60 -12.58 2.32
N THR A 148 8.74 -13.56 1.43
CA THR A 148 9.65 -13.46 0.29
C THR A 148 8.92 -13.81 -0.99
N ILE A 149 9.16 -13.02 -2.04
CA ILE A 149 8.48 -13.06 -3.32
C ILE A 149 9.54 -13.16 -4.42
N PRO A 150 9.46 -14.15 -5.32
CA PRO A 150 10.36 -14.22 -6.46
C PRO A 150 10.22 -12.97 -7.35
N LEU A 151 11.33 -12.37 -7.76
CA LEU A 151 11.32 -11.23 -8.69
C LEU A 151 10.67 -11.60 -10.03
N THR A 152 10.73 -12.87 -10.44
CA THR A 152 10.04 -13.37 -11.64
C THR A 152 8.51 -13.27 -11.54
N SER A 153 7.95 -13.33 -10.34
CA SER A 153 6.51 -13.17 -10.09
C SER A 153 6.08 -11.69 -10.17
N LEU A 154 7.05 -10.76 -10.15
CA LEU A 154 6.85 -9.32 -10.16
C LEU A 154 7.26 -8.65 -11.47
N SER A 155 7.36 -9.44 -12.56
CA SER A 155 7.87 -9.02 -13.87
C SER A 155 9.37 -8.66 -13.91
N SER A 156 10.14 -9.11 -12.91
CA SER A 156 11.61 -8.93 -12.82
C SER A 156 12.06 -7.48 -13.01
N PRO A 157 11.58 -6.56 -12.15
CA PRO A 157 11.93 -5.15 -12.27
C PRO A 157 13.41 -4.91 -11.96
N ASP A 158 13.98 -3.87 -12.56
CA ASP A 158 15.26 -3.31 -12.12
C ASP A 158 15.08 -2.26 -11.01
N GLU A 159 13.90 -1.65 -10.93
CA GLU A 159 13.50 -0.67 -9.92
C GLU A 159 12.01 -0.79 -9.59
N PHE A 160 11.61 -0.40 -8.39
CA PHE A 160 10.20 -0.40 -8.00
C PHE A 160 9.88 0.63 -6.92
N GLY A 161 8.63 1.09 -6.90
CA GLY A 161 8.04 1.81 -5.78
C GLY A 161 7.38 0.86 -4.79
N VAL A 162 7.47 1.12 -3.49
CA VAL A 162 6.78 0.33 -2.45
C VAL A 162 6.11 1.19 -1.39
N LEU A 163 4.89 0.78 -1.04
CA LEU A 163 4.07 1.30 0.05
C LEU A 163 3.54 0.11 0.86
N SER A 164 3.56 0.22 2.18
CA SER A 164 3.00 -0.79 3.07
C SER A 164 2.10 -0.16 4.11
N TRP A 165 1.01 -0.84 4.50
CA TRP A 165 0.17 -0.43 5.62
C TRP A 165 -0.52 -1.62 6.28
N ALA A 166 -0.98 -1.40 7.51
CA ALA A 166 -1.91 -2.30 8.17
C ALA A 166 -3.17 -1.56 8.63
N GLN A 167 -4.28 -2.28 8.58
CA GLN A 167 -5.60 -1.77 8.94
C GLN A 167 -6.32 -2.72 9.91
N TYR A 168 -7.30 -2.21 10.65
CA TYR A 168 -8.06 -3.06 11.57
C TYR A 168 -8.94 -4.07 10.83
N GLN A 169 -8.96 -5.31 11.34
CA GLN A 169 -9.61 -6.49 10.76
C GLN A 169 -11.00 -6.23 10.16
N ASP A 170 -11.87 -5.55 10.92
CA ASP A 170 -13.29 -5.42 10.57
C ASP A 170 -13.68 -4.00 10.10
N GLU A 171 -12.77 -3.03 10.24
CA GLU A 171 -13.10 -1.62 10.04
C GLU A 171 -12.45 -1.03 8.79
N GLY A 172 -11.43 -1.67 8.21
CA GLY A 172 -10.69 -1.12 7.06
C GLY A 172 -9.91 0.17 7.36
N LYS A 173 -9.79 0.54 8.64
CA LYS A 173 -9.16 1.77 9.09
C LYS A 173 -7.65 1.55 9.26
N VAL A 174 -6.86 2.35 8.56
CA VAL A 174 -5.40 2.29 8.61
C VAL A 174 -4.90 2.85 9.94
N TRP A 175 -4.10 2.06 10.66
CA TRP A 175 -3.54 2.45 11.96
C TRP A 175 -2.01 2.56 11.94
N THR A 176 -1.36 2.05 10.88
CA THR A 176 0.06 2.24 10.60
C THR A 176 0.36 2.14 9.11
N SER A 177 1.37 2.88 8.64
CA SER A 177 1.79 2.89 7.23
C SER A 177 3.27 3.26 7.07
N PHE A 178 3.90 2.73 6.02
CA PHE A 178 5.30 2.94 5.66
C PHE A 178 5.41 3.27 4.16
N PRO A 179 6.01 4.41 3.76
CA PRO A 179 6.75 5.38 4.58
C PRO A 179 5.90 6.10 5.64
N SER A 180 6.54 6.53 6.74
CA SER A 180 5.85 7.11 7.92
C SER A 180 5.27 8.52 7.69
N GLN A 181 5.57 9.13 6.54
CA GLN A 181 4.96 10.38 6.08
C GLN A 181 3.50 10.18 5.66
N ASN A 182 3.12 8.95 5.33
CA ASN A 182 1.75 8.62 4.97
C ASN A 182 0.79 8.67 6.16
N PRO A 183 -0.50 8.93 5.89
CA PRO A 183 -1.51 8.96 6.94
C PRO A 183 -1.79 7.57 7.51
N ALA A 184 -2.07 7.56 8.81
CA ALA A 184 -2.62 6.44 9.56
C ALA A 184 -3.64 7.00 10.58
N PHE A 185 -4.63 7.74 10.06
CA PHE A 185 -5.53 8.54 10.89
C PHE A 185 -6.68 7.72 11.47
N GLN A 186 -6.76 6.42 11.18
CA GLN A 186 -7.88 5.56 11.52
C GLN A 186 -9.21 6.13 11.02
N ASN A 187 -9.16 6.77 9.84
CA ASN A 187 -10.34 7.31 9.16
C ASN A 187 -10.87 6.27 8.14
N ALA A 188 -11.79 6.69 7.26
CA ALA A 188 -12.27 5.85 6.18
C ALA A 188 -11.18 5.62 5.09
N ALA A 189 -11.50 5.84 3.82
CA ALA A 189 -10.53 5.73 2.75
C ALA A 189 -9.41 6.78 2.90
N GLU A 190 -8.20 6.32 3.25
CA GLU A 190 -6.98 7.12 3.24
C GLU A 190 -6.50 7.47 1.82
N THR A 191 -5.75 8.58 1.74
CA THR A 191 -4.98 8.96 0.54
C THR A 191 -3.50 8.94 0.87
N PHE A 192 -2.79 7.97 0.32
CA PHE A 192 -1.34 7.85 0.48
C PHE A 192 -0.63 8.73 -0.54
N THR A 193 0.45 9.38 -0.11
CA THR A 193 1.20 10.34 -0.93
C THR A 193 2.67 10.02 -1.06
N HIS A 194 3.22 9.13 -0.23
CA HIS A 194 4.64 8.79 -0.22
C HIS A 194 4.89 7.32 -0.48
N TYR A 195 6.05 7.00 -1.07
CA TYR A 195 6.52 5.63 -1.28
C TYR A 195 8.05 5.57 -1.21
N TYR A 196 8.61 4.41 -0.90
CA TYR A 196 10.04 4.18 -1.07
C TYR A 196 10.30 3.84 -2.54
N GLN A 197 11.27 4.49 -3.16
CA GLN A 197 11.78 4.10 -4.48
C GLN A 197 13.05 3.27 -4.30
N VAL A 198 13.05 2.06 -4.86
CA VAL A 198 14.16 1.11 -4.78
C VAL A 198 14.72 0.88 -6.16
N ASN A 199 16.04 0.93 -6.30
CA ASN A 199 16.74 0.48 -7.49
C ASN A 199 17.59 -0.74 -7.13
N LEU A 200 17.31 -1.89 -7.73
CA LEU A 200 17.99 -3.15 -7.40
C LEU A 200 19.43 -3.21 -7.93
N SER A 201 19.74 -2.40 -8.94
CA SER A 201 21.07 -2.36 -9.58
C SER A 201 22.06 -1.44 -8.85
N ASP A 202 21.55 -0.42 -8.18
CA ASP A 202 22.31 0.44 -7.28
C ASP A 202 22.35 -0.23 -5.91
N ALA A 203 23.40 -1.02 -5.65
CA ALA A 203 23.58 -1.72 -4.37
C ALA A 203 23.75 -0.72 -3.20
N THR A 204 22.63 -0.22 -2.68
CA THR A 204 22.49 0.58 -1.46
C THR A 204 21.80 -0.24 -0.39
N ASN A 205 22.00 0.12 0.88
CA ASN A 205 21.21 -0.48 1.95
C ASN A 205 19.72 -0.19 1.72
N PRO A 206 18.81 -1.15 1.97
CA PRO A 206 17.38 -0.90 1.86
C PRO A 206 16.90 0.35 2.63
N SER A 207 17.39 0.57 3.84
CA SER A 207 17.07 1.72 4.68
C SER A 207 17.49 3.08 4.09
N ASP A 208 18.40 3.09 3.13
CA ASP A 208 18.86 4.30 2.43
C ASP A 208 18.00 4.64 1.21
N SER A 209 16.99 3.81 0.89
CA SER A 209 16.09 4.03 -0.25
C SER A 209 15.38 5.38 -0.12
N PRO A 210 15.41 6.24 -1.16
CA PRO A 210 14.75 7.53 -1.10
C PRO A 210 13.24 7.36 -0.96
N VAL A 211 12.65 8.23 -0.13
CA VAL A 211 11.20 8.39 -0.08
C VAL A 211 10.82 9.50 -1.06
N TYR A 212 9.96 9.17 -2.02
CA TYR A 212 9.37 10.14 -2.92
C TYR A 212 7.93 10.43 -2.55
N GLU A 213 7.50 11.63 -2.93
CA GLU A 213 6.14 12.09 -2.80
C GLU A 213 5.53 12.19 -4.21
N ASP A 214 4.34 11.64 -4.40
CA ASP A 214 3.64 11.75 -5.68
C ASP A 214 2.86 13.03 -5.77
N GLU A 215 3.35 13.95 -6.60
CA GLU A 215 2.75 15.27 -6.80
C GLU A 215 1.25 15.22 -7.15
N ARG A 216 0.72 14.11 -7.69
CA ARG A 216 -0.72 13.97 -7.97
C ARG A 216 -1.56 13.82 -6.71
N THR A 217 -1.00 13.23 -5.66
CA THR A 217 -1.66 12.95 -4.37
C THR A 217 -1.21 13.92 -3.26
N SER A 218 -0.01 14.51 -3.38
CA SER A 218 0.58 15.52 -2.49
C SER A 218 -0.16 16.84 -2.41
N VAL A 219 -0.85 17.23 -3.49
CA VAL A 219 -1.49 18.53 -3.49
C VAL A 219 -2.77 18.43 -2.65
N LYS A 220 -2.74 19.05 -1.46
CA LYS A 220 -3.90 19.84 -1.04
C LYS A 220 -4.06 20.89 -2.13
N VAL A 221 -4.80 20.52 -3.19
CA VAL A 221 -4.68 21.16 -4.50
C VAL A 221 -4.64 22.67 -4.31
N ASP A 222 -3.52 23.34 -4.61
CA ASP A 222 -3.46 24.80 -4.50
C ASP A 222 -4.46 25.45 -5.48
N ASN A 223 -4.97 24.66 -6.43
CA ASN A 223 -6.16 24.89 -7.24
C ASN A 223 -7.07 23.65 -7.25
N PRO A 224 -7.83 23.36 -6.19
CA PRO A 224 -8.81 22.30 -6.26
C PRO A 224 -9.82 22.67 -7.34
N LEU A 225 -10.34 21.68 -8.05
CA LEU A 225 -11.54 21.94 -8.83
C LEU A 225 -12.63 22.35 -7.84
N ASN A 226 -12.95 23.64 -7.82
CA ASN A 226 -14.08 24.15 -7.09
C ASN A 226 -15.35 23.65 -7.78
N LEU A 227 -15.79 22.46 -7.38
CA LEU A 227 -16.97 21.81 -7.91
C LEU A 227 -18.20 22.33 -7.15
N ALA A 228 -19.02 23.11 -7.85
CA ALA A 228 -20.35 23.47 -7.38
C ALA A 228 -21.38 22.57 -8.09
N LEU A 229 -21.99 21.66 -7.34
CA LEU A 229 -23.16 20.93 -7.81
C LEU A 229 -24.40 21.80 -7.54
N VAL A 230 -24.95 22.40 -8.60
CA VAL A 230 -26.13 23.26 -8.50
C VAL A 230 -27.36 22.47 -8.89
N PHE A 231 -28.19 22.14 -7.90
CA PHE A 231 -29.49 21.53 -8.14
C PHE A 231 -30.51 22.59 -8.52
N HIS A 232 -30.80 22.72 -9.83
CA HIS A 232 -31.87 23.58 -10.31
C HIS A 232 -33.23 22.91 -10.10
N GLN A 233 -33.86 23.19 -8.97
CA GLN A 233 -35.20 22.70 -8.66
C GLN A 233 -36.25 23.74 -9.09
N HIS A 234 -37.03 23.42 -10.12
CA HIS A 234 -38.12 24.27 -10.59
C HIS A 234 -39.36 23.43 -10.93
N GLN A 235 -40.52 23.93 -10.50
CA GLN A 235 -41.82 23.39 -10.90
C GLN A 235 -42.71 24.53 -11.42
N PRO A 236 -43.36 24.38 -12.59
CA PRO A 236 -44.33 25.35 -13.08
C PRO A 236 -45.51 25.56 -12.13
N TYR A 237 -46.19 26.69 -12.27
CA TYR A 237 -47.41 26.96 -11.51
C TYR A 237 -48.60 26.18 -12.10
N TYR A 238 -48.93 25.05 -11.49
CA TYR A 238 -49.99 24.16 -11.95
C TYR A 238 -51.38 24.47 -11.39
N ARG A 239 -51.53 25.50 -10.56
CA ARG A 239 -52.86 25.85 -10.02
C ARG A 239 -53.62 26.68 -11.05
N ASN A 240 -54.75 26.14 -11.52
CA ASN A 240 -55.68 26.89 -12.33
C ASN A 240 -56.34 27.99 -11.49
N MET A 241 -56.12 29.25 -11.84
CA MET A 241 -56.62 30.39 -11.06
C MET A 241 -58.14 30.61 -11.19
N LEU A 242 -58.78 30.05 -12.22
CA LEU A 242 -60.22 30.16 -12.44
C LEU A 242 -61.00 29.08 -11.69
N THR A 243 -60.47 27.85 -11.64
CA THR A 243 -61.14 26.70 -11.01
C THR A 243 -60.60 26.37 -9.62
N GLY A 244 -59.43 26.90 -9.25
CA GLY A 244 -58.73 26.59 -8.02
C GLY A 244 -58.07 25.20 -7.98
N MET A 245 -58.23 24.39 -9.02
CA MET A 245 -57.69 23.03 -9.09
C MET A 245 -56.22 23.01 -9.51
N TYR A 246 -55.47 22.03 -8.99
CA TYR A 246 -54.11 21.76 -9.45
C TYR A 246 -54.15 20.80 -10.63
N GLU A 247 -53.58 21.22 -11.76
CA GLU A 247 -53.53 20.47 -12.99
C GLU A 247 -52.31 19.55 -13.00
N MET A 248 -52.54 18.27 -13.33
CA MET A 248 -51.53 17.20 -13.35
C MET A 248 -50.93 16.85 -11.98
N PRO A 249 -50.59 15.56 -11.74
CA PRO A 249 -50.03 15.12 -10.46
C PRO A 249 -48.55 15.48 -10.30
N TRP A 250 -47.97 16.30 -11.20
CA TRP A 250 -46.53 16.56 -11.31
C TRP A 250 -45.92 17.09 -10.02
N VAL A 251 -46.60 18.04 -9.36
CA VAL A 251 -46.20 18.57 -8.05
C VAL A 251 -46.08 17.46 -7.02
N ARG A 252 -47.05 16.54 -6.99
CA ARG A 252 -47.09 15.44 -6.01
C ARG A 252 -46.01 14.41 -6.30
N VAL A 253 -45.83 14.01 -7.56
CA VAL A 253 -44.87 12.98 -7.93
C VAL A 253 -43.44 13.43 -7.63
N HIS A 254 -43.06 14.66 -8.00
CA HIS A 254 -41.73 15.16 -7.70
C HIS A 254 -41.47 15.48 -6.25
N SER A 255 -42.48 15.96 -5.52
CA SER A 255 -42.32 16.21 -4.09
C SER A 255 -42.01 14.93 -3.31
N MET A 256 -42.62 13.81 -3.71
CA MET A 256 -42.44 12.55 -3.01
C MET A 256 -41.11 11.86 -3.31
N THR A 257 -40.48 12.15 -4.44
CA THR A 257 -39.19 11.56 -4.82
C THR A 257 -38.05 12.53 -4.54
N GLU A 258 -37.99 13.67 -5.21
CA GLU A 258 -36.77 14.50 -5.17
C GLU A 258 -36.67 15.37 -3.92
N TYR A 259 -37.77 15.98 -3.46
CA TYR A 259 -37.75 16.87 -2.30
C TYR A 259 -37.66 16.14 -0.96
N VAL A 260 -37.96 14.84 -0.94
CA VAL A 260 -37.82 13.98 0.25
C VAL A 260 -36.52 13.18 0.20
N ASP A 261 -36.16 12.60 -0.95
CA ASP A 261 -34.97 11.74 -1.03
C ASP A 261 -33.69 12.55 -0.97
N SER A 262 -33.61 13.75 -1.57
CA SER A 262 -32.37 14.53 -1.59
C SER A 262 -31.89 14.89 -0.16
N PRO A 263 -32.76 15.44 0.74
CA PRO A 263 -32.39 15.63 2.14
C PRO A 263 -32.08 14.31 2.87
N GLY A 264 -32.79 13.22 2.52
CA GLY A 264 -32.56 11.90 3.11
C GLY A 264 -31.21 11.29 2.73
N ILE A 265 -30.73 11.51 1.50
CA ILE A 265 -29.39 11.14 1.06
C ILE A 265 -28.36 12.02 1.77
N LEU A 266 -28.57 13.34 1.79
CA LEU A 266 -27.66 14.27 2.46
C LEU A 266 -27.50 13.96 3.95
N ALA A 267 -28.56 13.54 4.63
CA ALA A 267 -28.50 13.15 6.04
C ALA A 267 -27.58 11.95 6.31
N LYS A 268 -27.29 11.11 5.30
CA LYS A 268 -26.32 10.01 5.39
C LYS A 268 -24.86 10.50 5.32
N TYR A 269 -24.64 11.75 4.87
CA TYR A 269 -23.31 12.34 4.66
C TYR A 269 -23.22 13.73 5.34
N PRO A 270 -23.20 13.78 6.69
CA PRO A 270 -23.37 15.02 7.45
C PRO A 270 -22.25 16.05 7.27
N GLU A 271 -21.11 15.66 6.71
CA GLU A 271 -19.98 16.55 6.43
C GLU A 271 -20.10 17.29 5.07
N THR A 272 -21.12 16.94 4.27
CA THR A 272 -21.38 17.59 2.98
C THR A 272 -21.81 19.04 3.20
N LYS A 273 -21.09 19.98 2.60
CA LYS A 273 -21.47 21.41 2.58
C LYS A 273 -22.42 21.66 1.41
N ILE A 274 -23.60 22.20 1.71
CA ILE A 274 -24.67 22.54 0.75
C ILE A 274 -24.80 24.06 0.68
#